data_AF-A0A2C9JT02-F1
#
_entry.id   AF-A0A2C9JT02-F1
#
_cell.length_a   1.000
_cell.length_b   1.000
_cell.length_c   1.000
_cell.angle_alpha   90.00
_cell.angle_beta   90.00
_cell.angle_gamma   90.00
#
_symmetry.space_group_name_H-M   'P 1'
#
loop_
_entity.id
_entity.type
_entity.pdbx_description
1 polymer ?
#
loop_
_entity_poly.entity_id
_entity_poly.type
_entity_poly.pdbx_seq_one_letter_code
_entity_poly.pdbx_strand_id
1 'polypeptide(L)'
;MACLRFCMCVLLIPFTDSQLFIDVEPVDILPGLTPELVIICSLSINHFEDLDVIKSLTLSRYNDATQTFGVLLVLDTATLGVQRLVELDDVQVSSGSLFVALTVRNPEEKDAQVYRCNANGINSEAKNHSITETKTVQDKRSLTDYTKEIERLKTKGPYKIDIDAAEENQNASAKVNDVINLESGLTFKLMPEVVKEHILPMSIHCSFTVSYNDTNTNLKIRLLYIRHESNGIVATISEDQDAKDYQEPLKLVSGNLNGGNLSEPSLQVTWTKPSFSLSGNYFCGAHTVNNRGDERRYNARLTVTVEETKLEDLASIVSDLRQQVNEFQEEQETNKGREINSALSIERVIDNLTSVETYWKKKFDEDILPMKNEIRKIIADQEMMDIAPYVCHDVESTEDRVVVTLPSGLKIMCDTKTEGGGWIIFQRRINGKVDFYRGWKEYRDGFGDFNIGEFYLGNEIIFKLTTKRKYKLRIDLKYGNTAYFAQYSDFKLLGENNKFKLKIGTYSGNAGDSLKRHHNKYFTTFDKNNDRTGRHCSKIRHGAWWYDGCSDSNLNGNWGRAEPDGLYWDTIVYWTSVSFSEMKIRVSE
;
A
#
# COMPACT_ATOMS: atom_id res chain seq x y z
N MET A 1 23.23 -43.79 51.38
CA MET A 1 22.70 -42.48 50.96
C MET A 1 22.51 -42.54 49.45
N ALA A 2 21.27 -42.72 49.02
CA ALA A 2 20.45 -41.72 48.30
C ALA A 2 20.59 -41.91 46.77
N CYS A 3 19.68 -42.68 46.15
CA CYS A 3 18.46 -42.20 45.47
C CYS A 3 18.72 -41.12 44.41
N LEU A 4 18.53 -41.45 43.12
CA LEU A 4 17.31 -41.07 42.38
C LEU A 4 17.28 -41.71 40.97
N ARG A 5 16.11 -42.25 40.61
CA ARG A 5 15.67 -42.55 39.24
C ARG A 5 15.49 -41.26 38.46
N PHE A 6 15.73 -41.28 37.15
CA PHE A 6 15.04 -40.37 36.22
C PHE A 6 14.43 -41.17 35.07
N CYS A 7 13.11 -41.26 35.12
CA CYS A 7 12.21 -41.70 34.07
C CYS A 7 12.02 -40.52 33.11
N MET A 8 12.14 -40.74 31.81
CA MET A 8 11.71 -39.78 30.79
C MET A 8 10.38 -40.29 30.23
N CYS A 9 9.26 -39.81 30.80
CA CYS A 9 7.92 -40.02 30.28
C CYS A 9 7.64 -38.96 29.20
N VAL A 10 7.32 -39.45 28.01
CA VAL A 10 6.72 -38.68 26.92
C VAL A 10 5.31 -38.25 27.35
N LEU A 11 5.03 -36.95 27.27
CA LEU A 11 3.71 -36.37 27.52
C LEU A 11 2.73 -36.82 26.41
N LEU A 12 1.76 -37.67 26.76
CA LEU A 12 0.59 -37.96 25.94
C LEU A 12 -0.49 -36.90 26.22
N ILE A 13 -0.97 -36.27 25.15
CA ILE A 13 -2.15 -35.41 25.11
C ILE A 13 -3.39 -36.32 25.27
N PRO A 14 -4.40 -36.01 26.11
CA PRO A 14 -5.63 -36.80 26.13
C PRO A 14 -6.45 -36.48 24.87
N PHE A 15 -6.54 -37.46 23.96
CA PHE A 15 -7.45 -37.46 22.83
C PHE A 15 -8.89 -37.63 23.33
N THR A 16 -9.84 -36.94 22.70
CA THR A 16 -11.27 -37.03 22.97
C THR A 16 -11.85 -38.30 22.36
N ASP A 17 -12.34 -39.22 23.19
CA ASP A 17 -12.90 -40.51 22.76
C ASP A 17 -14.23 -40.36 22.00
N SER A 18 -14.38 -41.11 20.91
CA SER A 18 -15.62 -41.26 20.11
C SER A 18 -16.66 -42.07 20.88
N GLN A 19 -17.93 -41.62 20.93
CA GLN A 19 -18.98 -42.30 21.69
C GLN A 19 -20.23 -42.59 20.86
N LEU A 20 -20.75 -43.81 21.04
CA LEU A 20 -22.09 -44.24 20.61
C LEU A 20 -23.09 -43.78 21.67
N PHE A 21 -24.26 -43.30 21.27
CA PHE A 21 -25.27 -42.79 22.20
C PHE A 21 -26.60 -43.50 22.03
N ILE A 22 -27.22 -43.81 23.18
CA ILE A 22 -28.63 -44.17 23.27
C ILE A 22 -29.32 -43.27 24.28
N ASP A 23 -30.30 -42.51 23.81
CA ASP A 23 -31.12 -41.64 24.64
C ASP A 23 -32.56 -42.14 24.67
N VAL A 24 -33.19 -41.99 25.83
CA VAL A 24 -34.60 -42.36 26.01
C VAL A 24 -35.33 -41.29 26.80
N GLU A 25 -36.41 -40.76 26.23
CA GLU A 25 -37.21 -39.71 26.85
C GLU A 25 -38.71 -40.02 26.78
N PRO A 26 -39.44 -40.02 27.92
CA PRO A 26 -38.91 -39.96 29.28
C PRO A 26 -38.23 -41.28 29.70
N VAL A 27 -37.27 -41.22 30.62
CA VAL A 27 -36.60 -42.42 31.18
C VAL A 27 -37.57 -43.25 32.04
N ASP A 28 -38.54 -42.57 32.66
CA ASP A 28 -39.61 -43.18 33.43
C ASP A 28 -40.92 -43.06 32.66
N ILE A 29 -41.61 -44.18 32.41
CA ILE A 29 -42.95 -44.16 31.83
C ILE A 29 -44.00 -44.43 32.92
N LEU A 30 -45.09 -43.68 32.84
CA LEU A 30 -46.35 -43.93 33.55
C LEU A 30 -47.39 -44.38 32.49
N PRO A 31 -47.70 -45.69 32.41
CA PRO A 31 -48.68 -46.20 31.45
C PRO A 31 -50.02 -45.47 31.54
N GLY A 32 -50.53 -45.01 30.40
CA GLY A 32 -51.79 -44.26 30.28
C GLY A 32 -51.72 -42.74 30.57
N LEU A 33 -50.60 -42.21 31.07
CA LEU A 33 -50.35 -40.77 31.21
C LEU A 33 -49.19 -40.25 30.36
N THR A 34 -48.22 -41.12 30.05
CA THR A 34 -47.09 -40.76 29.18
C THR A 34 -47.59 -40.74 27.74
N PRO A 35 -47.54 -39.60 27.04
CA PRO A 35 -48.10 -39.51 25.69
C PRO A 35 -47.21 -40.21 24.66
N GLU A 36 -45.89 -40.11 24.80
CA GLU A 36 -44.91 -40.68 23.87
C GLU A 36 -43.63 -41.07 24.62
N LEU A 37 -42.99 -42.15 24.17
CA LEU A 37 -41.66 -42.60 24.55
C LEU A 37 -40.76 -42.57 23.32
N VAL A 38 -39.69 -41.78 23.35
CA VAL A 38 -38.75 -41.63 22.24
C VAL A 38 -37.44 -42.28 22.61
N ILE A 39 -36.97 -43.21 21.77
CA ILE A 39 -35.67 -43.87 21.89
C ILE A 39 -34.81 -43.47 20.69
N ILE A 40 -33.69 -42.80 20.93
CA ILE A 40 -32.78 -42.32 19.91
C ILE A 40 -31.46 -43.07 20.03
N CYS A 41 -31.01 -43.66 18.92
CA CYS A 41 -29.71 -44.28 18.77
C CYS A 41 -28.91 -43.43 17.78
N SER A 42 -27.77 -42.88 18.20
CA SER A 42 -26.98 -41.93 17.41
C SER A 42 -25.47 -42.08 17.62
N LEU A 43 -24.70 -41.55 16.67
CA LEU A 43 -23.23 -41.61 16.64
C LEU A 43 -22.63 -40.19 16.67
N SER A 44 -21.57 -39.98 17.46
CA SER A 44 -20.71 -38.79 17.37
C SER A 44 -19.56 -39.01 16.38
N ILE A 45 -19.21 -37.99 15.58
CA ILE A 45 -18.50 -38.14 14.29
C ILE A 45 -16.97 -38.18 14.40
N ASN A 46 -16.39 -38.07 15.60
CA ASN A 46 -14.95 -37.96 15.73
C ASN A 46 -14.29 -39.36 15.74
N HIS A 47 -13.87 -39.85 14.58
CA HIS A 47 -12.89 -40.94 14.32
C HIS A 47 -12.86 -42.07 15.37
N PHE A 48 -13.62 -43.16 15.15
CA PHE A 48 -13.59 -44.33 16.03
C PHE A 48 -12.26 -45.06 15.93
N GLU A 49 -11.53 -45.20 17.05
CA GLU A 49 -10.33 -46.06 17.09
C GLU A 49 -10.63 -47.52 16.70
N ASP A 50 -11.88 -47.95 16.90
CA ASP A 50 -12.34 -49.32 16.67
C ASP A 50 -13.16 -49.52 15.37
N LEU A 51 -13.55 -48.47 14.65
CA LEU A 51 -14.41 -48.54 13.46
C LEU A 51 -14.11 -47.47 12.40
N ASP A 52 -13.34 -47.83 11.37
CA ASP A 52 -13.01 -46.97 10.22
C ASP A 52 -14.23 -46.72 9.30
N VAL A 53 -15.10 -47.72 9.12
CA VAL A 53 -16.30 -47.61 8.26
C VAL A 53 -17.52 -48.17 8.97
N ILE A 54 -18.47 -47.31 9.31
CA ILE A 54 -19.76 -47.71 9.89
C ILE A 54 -20.68 -48.20 8.76
N LYS A 55 -21.17 -49.44 8.87
CA LYS A 55 -22.07 -50.08 7.90
C LYS A 55 -23.54 -49.97 8.30
N SER A 56 -23.83 -50.08 9.59
CA SER A 56 -25.20 -49.99 10.06
C SER A 56 -25.31 -49.56 11.51
N LEU A 57 -26.45 -48.94 11.82
CA LEU A 57 -26.86 -48.60 13.18
C LEU A 57 -28.13 -49.39 13.52
N THR A 58 -28.10 -50.11 14.64
CA THR A 58 -29.16 -51.05 15.02
C THR A 58 -29.72 -50.70 16.38
N LEU A 59 -31.04 -50.48 16.45
CA LEU A 59 -31.77 -50.32 17.71
C LEU A 59 -32.49 -51.63 18.06
N SER A 60 -32.25 -52.15 19.25
CA SER A 60 -32.80 -53.41 19.73
C SER A 60 -33.45 -53.25 21.10
N ARG A 61 -34.40 -54.13 21.43
CA ARG A 61 -35.07 -54.19 22.74
C ARG A 61 -34.85 -55.54 23.39
N TYR A 62 -34.56 -55.54 24.69
CA TYR A 62 -34.42 -56.75 25.47
C TYR A 62 -35.76 -57.48 25.60
N ASN A 63 -35.73 -58.79 25.48
CA ASN A 63 -36.90 -59.65 25.66
C ASN A 63 -36.63 -60.59 26.84
N ASP A 64 -37.37 -60.38 27.93
CA ASP A 64 -37.22 -61.15 29.17
C ASP A 64 -37.53 -62.65 28.98
N ALA A 65 -38.45 -62.99 28.07
CA ALA A 65 -38.86 -64.38 27.83
C ALA A 65 -37.79 -65.19 27.08
N THR A 66 -37.09 -64.56 26.13
CA THR A 66 -36.04 -65.22 25.34
C THR A 66 -34.63 -64.95 25.85
N GLN A 67 -34.48 -64.05 26.84
CA GLN A 67 -33.21 -63.56 27.37
C GLN A 67 -32.25 -63.04 26.28
N THR A 68 -32.80 -62.44 25.22
CA THR A 68 -32.04 -61.94 24.07
C THR A 68 -32.53 -60.56 23.63
N PHE A 69 -31.68 -59.82 22.92
CA PHE A 69 -32.08 -58.56 22.28
C PHE A 69 -32.69 -58.84 20.91
N GLY A 70 -33.96 -58.47 20.74
CA GLY A 70 -34.64 -58.46 19.44
C GLY A 70 -34.37 -57.14 18.72
N VAL A 71 -33.93 -57.20 17.46
CA VAL A 71 -33.68 -56.01 16.65
C VAL A 71 -35.00 -55.36 16.22
N LEU A 72 -35.15 -54.06 16.49
CA LEU A 72 -36.34 -53.28 16.13
C LEU A 72 -36.14 -52.54 14.80
N LEU A 73 -35.04 -51.78 14.70
CA LEU A 73 -34.72 -50.95 13.54
C LEU A 73 -33.27 -51.17 13.13
N VAL A 74 -33.03 -51.25 11.82
CA VAL A 74 -31.69 -51.22 11.21
C VAL A 74 -31.64 -50.06 10.23
N LEU A 75 -30.72 -49.13 10.46
CA LEU A 75 -30.36 -48.09 9.50
C LEU A 75 -29.10 -48.53 8.75
N ASP A 76 -29.21 -48.67 7.44
CA ASP A 76 -28.06 -48.85 6.56
C ASP A 76 -27.46 -47.46 6.26
N THR A 77 -26.21 -47.23 6.66
CA THR A 77 -25.56 -45.92 6.55
C THR A 77 -25.16 -45.57 5.12
N ALA A 78 -25.06 -46.55 4.22
CA ALA A 78 -24.67 -46.33 2.82
C ALA A 78 -25.87 -45.91 1.96
N THR A 79 -27.04 -46.47 2.24
CA THR A 79 -28.29 -46.20 1.50
C THR A 79 -29.23 -45.24 2.22
N LEU A 80 -28.97 -44.97 3.51
CA LEU A 80 -29.86 -44.26 4.43
C LEU A 80 -31.25 -44.92 4.56
N GLY A 81 -31.37 -46.18 4.14
CA GLY A 81 -32.60 -46.95 4.22
C GLY A 81 -32.79 -47.53 5.62
N VAL A 82 -34.00 -47.36 6.18
CA VAL A 82 -34.38 -47.98 7.46
C VAL A 82 -35.21 -49.23 7.20
N GLN A 83 -34.74 -50.38 7.70
CA GLN A 83 -35.50 -51.63 7.72
C GLN A 83 -36.10 -51.83 9.11
N ARG A 84 -37.42 -52.03 9.15
CA ARG A 84 -38.17 -52.40 10.36
C ARG A 84 -38.34 -53.93 10.36
N LEU A 85 -37.78 -54.60 11.36
CA LEU A 85 -37.75 -56.07 11.43
C LEU A 85 -38.86 -56.66 12.30
N VAL A 86 -39.61 -55.82 13.02
CA VAL A 86 -40.74 -56.20 13.87
C VAL A 86 -41.91 -55.24 13.59
N GLU A 87 -43.12 -55.76 13.36
CA GLU A 87 -44.34 -54.94 13.34
C GLU A 87 -44.57 -54.37 14.75
N LEU A 88 -44.41 -53.05 14.89
CA LEU A 88 -44.66 -52.31 16.12
C LEU A 88 -45.87 -51.41 15.89
N ASP A 89 -46.92 -51.60 16.69
CA ASP A 89 -48.16 -50.81 16.65
C ASP A 89 -47.93 -49.40 17.21
N ASP A 90 -48.47 -48.38 16.53
CA ASP A 90 -48.47 -46.97 16.93
C ASP A 90 -47.07 -46.35 17.17
N VAL A 91 -46.14 -46.68 16.28
CA VAL A 91 -44.74 -46.22 16.35
C VAL A 91 -44.33 -45.39 15.13
N GLN A 92 -43.74 -44.22 15.36
CA GLN A 92 -43.07 -43.41 14.35
C GLN A 92 -41.56 -43.65 14.31
N VAL A 93 -40.98 -43.61 13.11
CA VAL A 93 -39.53 -43.81 12.90
C VAL A 93 -38.98 -42.61 12.14
N SER A 94 -37.90 -42.04 12.65
CA SER A 94 -37.14 -41.00 11.97
C SER A 94 -35.67 -41.39 11.87
N SER A 95 -35.02 -40.99 10.78
CA SER A 95 -33.63 -41.34 10.51
C SER A 95 -32.90 -40.20 9.80
N GLY A 96 -31.62 -40.08 10.09
CA GLY A 96 -30.67 -39.22 9.37
C GLY A 96 -29.37 -39.95 9.12
N SER A 97 -28.34 -39.25 8.65
CA SER A 97 -27.06 -39.86 8.24
C SER A 97 -26.37 -40.69 9.32
N LEU A 98 -26.64 -40.41 10.60
CA LEU A 98 -25.94 -41.00 11.75
C LEU A 98 -26.84 -41.22 12.98
N PHE A 99 -28.16 -41.28 12.79
CA PHE A 99 -29.09 -41.63 13.88
C PHE A 99 -30.34 -42.35 13.38
N VAL A 100 -30.92 -43.17 14.25
CA VAL A 100 -32.25 -43.76 14.11
C VAL A 100 -33.03 -43.55 15.40
N ALA A 101 -34.27 -43.09 15.28
CA ALA A 101 -35.16 -42.87 16.42
C ALA A 101 -36.46 -43.64 16.27
N LEU A 102 -36.94 -44.14 17.41
CA LEU A 102 -38.18 -44.88 17.59
C LEU A 102 -39.08 -44.10 18.56
N THR A 103 -40.22 -43.63 18.10
CA THR A 103 -41.23 -43.00 18.96
C THR A 103 -42.39 -43.96 19.15
N VAL A 104 -42.60 -44.45 20.37
CA VAL A 104 -43.75 -45.25 20.78
C VAL A 104 -44.81 -44.32 21.35
N ARG A 105 -46.00 -44.28 20.74
CA ARG A 105 -47.13 -43.52 21.26
C ARG A 105 -47.85 -44.31 22.34
N ASN A 106 -48.26 -43.63 23.40
CA ASN A 106 -48.96 -44.22 24.55
C ASN A 106 -48.26 -45.49 25.08
N PRO A 107 -46.97 -45.40 25.48
CA PRO A 107 -46.18 -46.56 25.90
C PRO A 107 -46.84 -47.34 27.05
N GLU A 108 -46.79 -48.68 26.95
CA GLU A 108 -47.36 -49.62 27.91
C GLU A 108 -46.27 -50.24 28.80
N GLU A 109 -46.66 -51.05 29.80
CA GLU A 109 -45.74 -51.79 30.68
C GLU A 109 -44.64 -52.55 29.91
N LYS A 110 -45.01 -53.17 28.78
CA LYS A 110 -44.10 -53.95 27.94
C LYS A 110 -42.99 -53.10 27.29
N ASP A 111 -43.14 -51.78 27.28
CA ASP A 111 -42.18 -50.85 26.68
C ASP A 111 -41.14 -50.35 27.70
N ALA A 112 -41.35 -50.59 29.00
CA ALA A 112 -40.37 -50.37 30.08
C ALA A 112 -39.31 -51.49 30.08
N GLN A 113 -38.44 -51.44 29.09
CA GLN A 113 -37.42 -52.46 28.82
C GLN A 113 -36.03 -51.85 28.68
N VAL A 114 -35.02 -52.71 28.60
CA VAL A 114 -33.66 -52.29 28.23
C VAL A 114 -33.56 -52.19 26.71
N TYR A 115 -33.21 -51.02 26.21
CA TYR A 115 -32.92 -50.78 24.81
C TYR A 115 -31.42 -50.75 24.58
N ARG A 116 -31.02 -51.17 23.38
CA ARG A 116 -29.62 -51.29 22.96
C ARG A 116 -29.41 -50.65 21.61
N CYS A 117 -28.46 -49.73 21.53
CA CYS A 117 -27.96 -49.15 20.31
C CYS A 117 -26.65 -49.86 19.95
N ASN A 118 -26.52 -50.35 18.73
CA ASN A 118 -25.33 -51.05 18.26
C ASN A 118 -24.89 -50.48 16.89
N ALA A 119 -23.64 -50.04 16.80
CA ALA A 119 -23.02 -49.62 15.55
C ALA A 119 -22.10 -50.72 15.03
N ASN A 120 -22.40 -51.24 13.84
CA ASN A 120 -21.60 -52.28 13.20
C ASN A 120 -20.80 -51.69 12.04
N GLY A 121 -19.56 -52.11 11.90
CA GLY A 121 -18.69 -51.61 10.84
C GLY A 121 -17.43 -52.44 10.64
N ILE A 122 -16.48 -51.84 9.93
CA ILE A 122 -15.15 -52.39 9.70
C ILE A 122 -14.15 -51.54 10.46
N ASN A 123 -13.23 -52.18 11.19
CA ASN A 123 -12.12 -51.51 11.87
C ASN A 123 -10.91 -51.30 10.94
N SER A 124 -9.86 -50.64 11.45
CA SER A 124 -8.60 -50.38 10.71
C SER A 124 -7.85 -51.63 10.22
N GLU A 125 -8.15 -52.81 10.76
CA GLU A 125 -7.61 -54.10 10.29
C GLU A 125 -8.51 -54.78 9.23
N ALA A 126 -9.51 -54.08 8.68
CA ALA A 126 -10.50 -54.60 7.76
C ALA A 126 -11.37 -55.76 8.32
N LYS A 127 -11.48 -55.89 9.65
CA LYS A 127 -12.33 -56.88 10.33
C LYS A 127 -13.66 -56.27 10.76
N ASN A 128 -14.71 -57.09 10.78
CA ASN A 128 -16.00 -56.67 11.31
C ASN A 128 -15.87 -56.44 12.83
N HIS A 129 -16.30 -55.26 13.27
CA HIS A 129 -16.32 -54.88 14.68
C HIS A 129 -17.67 -54.20 15.01
N SER A 130 -18.04 -54.17 16.28
CA SER A 130 -19.33 -53.62 16.73
C SER A 130 -19.20 -52.95 18.09
N ILE A 131 -19.76 -51.75 18.22
CA ILE A 131 -19.77 -50.96 19.45
C ILE A 131 -21.22 -50.87 19.94
N THR A 132 -21.45 -51.03 21.23
CA THR A 132 -22.80 -51.17 21.79
C THR A 132 -22.98 -50.31 23.04
N GLU A 133 -24.13 -49.66 23.13
CA GLU A 133 -24.58 -48.90 24.31
C GLU A 133 -26.03 -49.24 24.68
N THR A 134 -26.37 -49.14 25.97
CA THR A 134 -27.70 -49.55 26.47
C THR A 134 -28.35 -48.52 27.40
N LYS A 135 -29.67 -48.40 27.33
CA LYS A 135 -30.47 -47.57 28.25
C LYS A 135 -31.70 -48.32 28.75
N THR A 136 -31.98 -48.20 30.04
CA THR A 136 -33.16 -48.79 30.67
C THR A 136 -34.29 -47.77 30.77
N VAL A 137 -35.49 -48.17 30.35
CA VAL A 137 -36.74 -47.46 30.63
C VAL A 137 -37.40 -48.08 31.84
N GLN A 138 -37.76 -47.27 32.83
CA GLN A 138 -38.38 -47.75 34.07
C GLN A 138 -39.89 -47.53 34.05
N ASP A 139 -40.64 -48.51 34.57
CA ASP A 139 -42.07 -48.36 34.86
C ASP A 139 -42.25 -47.85 36.29
N LYS A 140 -42.86 -46.67 36.46
CA LYS A 140 -43.17 -46.09 37.77
C LYS A 140 -44.65 -46.18 38.10
N ARG A 141 -45.02 -47.23 38.85
CA ARG A 141 -46.39 -47.46 39.35
C ARG A 141 -46.62 -46.99 40.78
N SER A 142 -46.28 -45.74 41.11
CA SER A 142 -46.67 -45.16 42.40
C SER A 142 -47.85 -44.23 42.23
N LEU A 143 -48.91 -44.42 43.04
CA LEU A 143 -50.06 -43.53 43.08
C LEU A 143 -49.65 -42.06 43.32
N THR A 144 -48.54 -41.85 44.05
CA THR A 144 -47.95 -40.54 44.32
C THR A 144 -47.38 -39.90 43.06
N ASP A 145 -46.81 -40.69 42.14
CA ASP A 145 -46.22 -40.19 40.89
C ASP A 145 -47.31 -39.85 39.87
N TYR A 146 -48.37 -40.66 39.78
CA TYR A 146 -49.58 -40.34 39.01
C TYR A 146 -50.24 -39.03 39.49
N THR A 147 -50.33 -38.83 40.81
CA THR A 147 -50.98 -37.64 41.38
C THR A 147 -50.19 -36.37 41.08
N LYS A 148 -48.85 -36.42 41.18
CA LYS A 148 -47.96 -35.28 40.87
C LYS A 148 -48.04 -34.86 39.40
N GLU A 149 -48.07 -35.81 38.46
CA GLU A 149 -48.13 -35.45 37.03
C GLU A 149 -49.52 -34.92 36.64
N ILE A 150 -50.60 -35.45 37.23
CA ILE A 150 -51.96 -34.90 37.05
C ILE A 150 -52.07 -33.46 37.60
N GLU A 151 -51.46 -33.15 38.75
CA GLU A 151 -51.41 -31.79 39.29
C GLU A 151 -50.60 -30.84 38.41
N ARG A 152 -49.44 -31.29 37.90
CA ARG A 152 -48.63 -30.53 36.94
C ARG A 152 -49.43 -30.17 35.68
N LEU A 153 -50.17 -31.13 35.12
CA LEU A 153 -50.99 -30.90 33.92
C LEU A 153 -52.16 -29.92 34.15
N LYS A 154 -52.70 -29.83 35.39
CA LYS A 154 -53.77 -28.87 35.74
C LYS A 154 -53.30 -27.41 35.85
N THR A 155 -52.04 -27.16 36.16
CA THR A 155 -51.51 -25.78 36.36
C THR A 155 -51.20 -25.01 35.07
N LYS A 156 -51.34 -25.61 33.87
CA LYS A 156 -51.14 -24.96 32.56
C LYS A 156 -52.45 -24.45 31.91
N GLY A 157 -53.34 -23.85 32.71
CA GLY A 157 -54.45 -22.99 32.22
C GLY A 157 -54.05 -21.51 32.24
N PRO A 158 -54.66 -20.62 31.42
CA PRO A 158 -54.06 -19.35 31.01
C PRO A 158 -54.00 -18.35 32.18
N TYR A 159 -52.80 -17.88 32.51
CA TYR A 159 -52.62 -16.82 33.50
C TYR A 159 -52.72 -15.44 32.84
N LYS A 160 -53.67 -14.66 33.37
CA LYS A 160 -53.87 -13.22 33.21
C LYS A 160 -52.66 -12.42 33.71
N ILE A 161 -52.38 -11.31 33.04
CA ILE A 161 -51.56 -10.21 33.58
C ILE A 161 -52.55 -9.13 34.06
N ASP A 162 -52.55 -8.84 35.37
CA ASP A 162 -53.18 -7.64 35.92
C ASP A 162 -52.22 -6.46 35.78
N ILE A 163 -52.69 -5.43 35.10
CA ILE A 163 -52.10 -4.10 35.04
C ILE A 163 -52.69 -3.32 36.20
N ASP A 164 -51.87 -2.90 37.17
CA ASP A 164 -52.12 -1.73 38.04
C ASP A 164 -50.90 -1.49 38.95
N ALA A 165 -50.08 -0.49 38.63
CA ALA A 165 -49.40 0.42 39.57
C ALA A 165 -48.28 1.19 38.85
N ALA A 166 -48.63 2.31 38.23
CA ALA A 166 -47.73 3.43 38.07
C ALA A 166 -48.06 4.46 39.17
N GLU A 167 -47.08 4.81 40.00
CA GLU A 167 -46.64 6.20 40.27
C GLU A 167 -45.84 6.33 41.59
N GLU A 168 -44.86 7.23 41.54
CA GLU A 168 -44.08 7.85 42.63
C GLU A 168 -43.00 7.02 43.37
N ASN A 169 -41.74 7.16 42.93
CA ASN A 169 -40.81 8.10 43.58
C ASN A 169 -39.42 8.15 42.91
N GLN A 170 -39.00 9.36 42.58
CA GLN A 170 -37.62 9.72 42.30
C GLN A 170 -36.82 9.82 43.62
N ASN A 171 -35.53 9.47 43.55
CA ASN A 171 -34.45 9.71 44.52
C ASN A 171 -34.38 8.83 45.79
N ALA A 172 -33.64 7.72 45.69
CA ALA A 172 -32.65 7.35 46.71
C ALA A 172 -31.62 6.37 46.13
N SER A 173 -30.34 6.75 46.19
CA SER A 173 -29.22 5.84 45.93
C SER A 173 -29.01 4.90 47.13
N ALA A 174 -28.60 3.66 46.83
CA ALA A 174 -27.91 2.70 47.68
C ALA A 174 -28.74 1.76 48.59
N LYS A 175 -28.85 0.50 48.12
CA LYS A 175 -28.48 -0.78 48.78
C LYS A 175 -28.46 -1.83 47.65
N VAL A 176 -27.33 -2.20 47.03
CA VAL A 176 -26.33 -3.19 47.52
C VAL A 176 -26.98 -4.26 48.39
N ASN A 177 -27.61 -5.27 47.77
CA ASN A 177 -27.44 -6.70 48.07
C ASN A 177 -28.50 -7.67 47.50
N ASP A 178 -29.48 -7.24 46.72
CA ASP A 178 -30.33 -8.20 45.98
C ASP A 178 -29.68 -8.55 44.64
N VAL A 179 -28.55 -9.26 44.70
CA VAL A 179 -28.10 -10.08 43.57
C VAL A 179 -29.15 -11.18 43.42
N ILE A 180 -30.11 -10.93 42.54
CA ILE A 180 -31.04 -11.94 42.05
C ILE A 180 -30.17 -13.10 41.55
N ASN A 181 -30.24 -14.25 42.23
CA ASN A 181 -29.77 -15.53 41.71
C ASN A 181 -30.62 -15.85 40.47
N LEU A 182 -30.30 -15.25 39.33
CA LEU A 182 -30.85 -15.69 38.05
C LEU A 182 -30.20 -17.04 37.74
N GLU A 183 -30.98 -18.11 37.65
CA GLU A 183 -30.50 -19.41 37.17
C GLU A 183 -30.21 -19.35 35.67
N SER A 184 -29.26 -20.16 35.19
CA SER A 184 -28.99 -20.26 33.76
C SER A 184 -30.24 -20.79 33.06
N GLY A 185 -30.60 -20.25 31.90
CA GLY A 185 -31.90 -20.54 31.30
C GLY A 185 -32.02 -20.17 29.83
N LEU A 186 -33.05 -20.73 29.21
CA LEU A 186 -33.40 -20.46 27.81
C LEU A 186 -34.39 -19.31 27.70
N THR A 187 -34.10 -18.39 26.78
CA THR A 187 -35.03 -17.39 26.29
C THR A 187 -35.49 -17.79 24.89
N PHE A 188 -36.80 -17.93 24.69
CA PHE A 188 -37.36 -18.34 23.40
C PHE A 188 -38.46 -17.37 22.95
N LYS A 189 -38.23 -16.65 21.85
CA LYS A 189 -39.05 -15.51 21.42
C LYS A 189 -39.46 -15.61 19.95
N LEU A 190 -40.66 -15.13 19.64
CA LEU A 190 -41.20 -14.96 18.30
C LEU A 190 -41.16 -13.48 17.92
N MET A 191 -40.76 -13.18 16.68
CA MET A 191 -40.72 -11.81 16.16
C MET A 191 -41.26 -11.78 14.72
N PRO A 192 -42.29 -10.99 14.39
CA PRO A 192 -43.18 -10.29 15.33
C PRO A 192 -44.06 -11.25 16.14
N GLU A 193 -44.55 -10.84 17.31
CA GLU A 193 -45.43 -11.66 18.17
C GLU A 193 -46.71 -12.12 17.47
N VAL A 194 -47.21 -11.30 16.53
CA VAL A 194 -48.34 -11.62 15.66
C VAL A 194 -47.83 -11.84 14.25
N VAL A 195 -48.01 -13.06 13.73
CA VAL A 195 -47.55 -13.41 12.38
C VAL A 195 -48.73 -13.41 11.41
N LYS A 196 -48.62 -12.60 10.36
CA LYS A 196 -49.58 -12.57 9.25
C LYS A 196 -49.01 -13.28 8.03
N GLU A 197 -49.81 -14.13 7.41
CA GLU A 197 -49.40 -14.92 6.25
C GLU A 197 -48.94 -14.04 5.08
N HIS A 198 -47.77 -14.35 4.52
CA HIS A 198 -47.18 -13.70 3.35
C HIS A 198 -46.91 -12.18 3.43
N ILE A 199 -47.09 -11.54 4.59
CA ILE A 199 -46.88 -10.10 4.74
C ILE A 199 -45.45 -9.75 5.12
N LEU A 200 -45.05 -10.13 6.34
CA LEU A 200 -43.76 -9.80 6.95
C LEU A 200 -43.00 -11.08 7.28
N PRO A 201 -41.66 -11.05 7.23
CA PRO A 201 -40.85 -12.16 7.72
C PRO A 201 -41.14 -12.46 9.20
N MET A 202 -41.14 -13.74 9.57
CA MET A 202 -41.19 -14.15 10.97
C MET A 202 -39.86 -14.78 11.38
N SER A 203 -39.43 -14.52 12.60
CA SER A 203 -38.22 -15.09 13.20
C SER A 203 -38.55 -15.73 14.54
N ILE A 204 -37.99 -16.90 14.79
CA ILE A 204 -37.96 -17.51 16.11
C ILE A 204 -36.52 -17.47 16.60
N HIS A 205 -36.30 -16.87 17.76
CA HIS A 205 -34.98 -16.71 18.36
C HIS A 205 -34.91 -17.48 19.67
N CYS A 206 -33.96 -18.39 19.77
CA CYS A 206 -33.61 -19.06 21.00
C CYS A 206 -32.23 -18.62 21.48
N SER A 207 -32.13 -18.07 22.69
CA SER A 207 -30.87 -17.73 23.34
C SER A 207 -30.73 -18.39 24.70
N PHE A 208 -29.49 -18.57 25.14
CA PHE A 208 -29.16 -19.14 26.44
C PHE A 208 -28.39 -18.13 27.28
N THR A 209 -28.94 -17.79 28.45
CA THR A 209 -28.29 -16.89 29.41
C THR A 209 -27.60 -17.73 30.48
N VAL A 210 -26.31 -17.47 30.73
CA VAL A 210 -25.52 -18.16 31.76
C VAL A 210 -25.53 -17.34 33.05
N SER A 211 -25.89 -17.97 34.17
CA SER A 211 -25.89 -17.33 35.49
C SER A 211 -24.50 -17.10 36.06
N TYR A 212 -24.37 -16.14 36.97
CA TYR A 212 -23.11 -15.85 37.69
C TYR A 212 -22.61 -17.03 38.56
N ASN A 213 -23.51 -17.92 39.02
CA ASN A 213 -23.09 -19.10 39.78
C ASN A 213 -22.51 -20.20 38.87
N ASP A 214 -23.01 -20.33 37.64
CA ASP A 214 -22.53 -21.32 36.67
C ASP A 214 -21.27 -20.83 35.90
N THR A 215 -20.97 -19.52 35.87
CA THR A 215 -19.69 -19.01 35.35
C THR A 215 -18.48 -19.51 36.15
N ASN A 216 -18.62 -19.67 37.48
CA ASN A 216 -17.61 -20.29 38.34
C ASN A 216 -17.38 -21.79 38.06
N THR A 217 -18.36 -22.47 37.43
CA THR A 217 -18.24 -23.87 37.01
C THR A 217 -17.84 -24.02 35.54
N ASN A 218 -17.73 -22.90 34.81
CA ASN A 218 -17.34 -22.81 33.41
C ASN A 218 -18.23 -23.70 32.52
N LEU A 219 -19.55 -23.49 32.65
CA LEU A 219 -20.58 -24.19 31.89
C LEU A 219 -20.41 -23.93 30.38
N LYS A 220 -20.22 -24.99 29.60
CA LYS A 220 -20.12 -24.95 28.13
C LYS A 220 -21.40 -25.45 27.48
N ILE A 221 -21.82 -24.84 26.37
CA ILE A 221 -23.01 -25.25 25.63
C ILE A 221 -22.57 -26.11 24.45
N ARG A 222 -22.94 -27.39 24.47
CA ARG A 222 -22.57 -28.35 23.43
C ARG A 222 -23.52 -28.36 22.23
N LEU A 223 -24.80 -28.12 22.49
CA LEU A 223 -25.86 -28.18 21.49
C LEU A 223 -26.99 -27.23 21.86
N LEU A 224 -27.48 -26.51 20.86
CA LEU A 224 -28.72 -25.75 20.90
C LEU A 224 -29.57 -26.16 19.69
N TYR A 225 -30.85 -26.42 19.89
CA TYR A 225 -31.76 -26.82 18.80
C TYR A 225 -33.15 -26.21 18.94
N ILE A 226 -33.83 -26.08 17.80
CA ILE A 226 -35.24 -25.73 17.71
C ILE A 226 -35.96 -26.87 17.01
N ARG A 227 -37.10 -27.34 17.55
CA ARG A 227 -37.97 -28.34 16.93
C ARG A 227 -39.42 -27.87 16.87
N HIS A 228 -40.15 -28.33 15.87
CA HIS A 228 -41.59 -28.20 15.73
C HIS A 228 -42.28 -29.51 16.11
N GLU A 229 -43.44 -29.46 16.74
CA GLU A 229 -44.15 -30.65 17.22
C GLU A 229 -44.46 -31.68 16.13
N SER A 230 -44.86 -31.22 14.93
CA SER A 230 -45.21 -32.11 13.81
C SER A 230 -44.10 -32.30 12.80
N ASN A 231 -43.14 -31.36 12.72
CA ASN A 231 -42.13 -31.31 11.66
C ASN A 231 -40.73 -31.71 12.16
N GLY A 232 -40.58 -32.02 13.44
CA GLY A 232 -39.29 -32.43 14.02
C GLY A 232 -38.30 -31.27 14.14
N ILE A 233 -37.00 -31.57 14.06
CA ILE A 233 -35.93 -30.59 14.25
C ILE A 233 -35.94 -29.56 13.11
N VAL A 234 -36.07 -28.29 13.47
CA VAL A 234 -36.10 -27.13 12.57
C VAL A 234 -34.71 -26.54 12.37
N ALA A 235 -33.89 -26.48 13.42
CA ALA A 235 -32.52 -25.98 13.36
C ALA A 235 -31.68 -26.52 14.53
N THR A 236 -30.36 -26.60 14.35
CA THR A 236 -29.40 -27.02 15.37
C THR A 236 -28.08 -26.28 15.22
N ILE A 237 -27.36 -26.07 16.30
CA ILE A 237 -25.97 -25.58 16.32
C ILE A 237 -25.18 -26.29 17.45
N SER A 238 -23.94 -26.67 17.19
CA SER A 238 -23.06 -27.44 18.10
C SER A 238 -21.62 -26.92 18.06
N GLU A 239 -20.80 -27.15 19.11
CA GLU A 239 -19.43 -26.59 19.23
C GLU A 239 -18.52 -26.87 18.00
N ASP A 240 -18.76 -27.96 17.27
CA ASP A 240 -17.93 -28.40 16.14
C ASP A 240 -18.54 -28.11 14.75
N GLN A 241 -19.68 -27.41 14.66
CA GLN A 241 -20.34 -27.08 13.38
C GLN A 241 -21.07 -25.72 13.42
N ASP A 242 -20.77 -24.84 12.47
CA ASP A 242 -21.59 -23.66 12.18
C ASP A 242 -23.02 -24.08 11.77
N ALA A 243 -24.01 -23.25 12.08
CA ALA A 243 -25.42 -23.51 11.76
C ALA A 243 -25.59 -23.77 10.25
N LYS A 244 -25.92 -25.01 9.87
CA LYS A 244 -26.05 -25.41 8.46
C LYS A 244 -27.49 -25.28 7.97
N ASP A 245 -27.62 -24.60 6.84
CA ASP A 245 -28.85 -24.47 6.07
C ASP A 245 -29.09 -25.74 5.24
N TYR A 246 -30.23 -26.40 5.48
CA TYR A 246 -30.67 -27.56 4.72
C TYR A 246 -32.02 -27.23 4.07
N GLN A 247 -31.92 -26.79 2.81
CA GLN A 247 -32.94 -26.77 1.75
C GLN A 247 -34.38 -26.41 2.17
N GLU A 248 -34.68 -25.11 2.24
CA GLU A 248 -35.88 -24.49 1.64
C GLU A 248 -35.55 -23.03 1.24
N PRO A 249 -35.87 -22.55 0.02
CA PRO A 249 -35.40 -21.25 -0.50
C PRO A 249 -35.92 -19.99 0.22
N LEU A 250 -36.69 -20.12 1.31
CA LEU A 250 -37.34 -19.03 2.05
C LEU A 250 -37.05 -19.05 3.56
N LYS A 251 -36.08 -19.86 3.99
CA LYS A 251 -35.70 -20.03 5.40
C LYS A 251 -34.22 -19.67 5.58
N LEU A 252 -33.91 -18.80 6.53
CA LEU A 252 -32.54 -18.48 6.94
C LEU A 252 -32.33 -18.96 8.37
N VAL A 253 -31.20 -19.62 8.61
CA VAL A 253 -30.78 -20.06 9.95
C VAL A 253 -29.47 -19.35 10.30
N SER A 254 -29.41 -18.73 11.48
CA SER A 254 -28.19 -18.15 12.02
C SER A 254 -28.04 -18.54 13.48
N GLY A 255 -26.81 -18.66 13.97
CA GLY A 255 -26.59 -18.98 15.37
C GLY A 255 -25.12 -18.85 15.73
N ASN A 256 -24.86 -18.72 17.02
CA ASN A 256 -23.52 -18.71 17.58
C ASN A 256 -23.55 -19.39 18.96
N LEU A 257 -22.60 -20.28 19.21
CA LEU A 257 -22.41 -20.89 20.55
C LEU A 257 -21.31 -20.21 21.36
N ASN A 258 -20.40 -19.50 20.71
CA ASN A 258 -19.30 -18.79 21.34
C ASN A 258 -19.77 -17.39 21.73
N GLY A 259 -20.42 -17.29 22.88
CA GLY A 259 -20.72 -16.01 23.47
C GLY A 259 -19.44 -15.29 23.90
N GLY A 260 -19.02 -14.26 23.16
CA GLY A 260 -17.97 -13.36 23.64
C GLY A 260 -18.45 -12.57 24.86
N ASN A 261 -17.61 -11.69 25.42
CA ASN A 261 -17.92 -10.87 26.61
C ASN A 261 -19.23 -10.03 26.54
N LEU A 262 -19.91 -9.98 25.39
CA LEU A 262 -21.12 -9.18 25.12
C LEU A 262 -22.23 -9.90 24.31
N SER A 263 -22.11 -11.18 23.95
CA SER A 263 -23.14 -11.88 23.15
C SER A 263 -23.55 -13.20 23.79
N GLU A 264 -24.85 -13.44 23.99
CA GLU A 264 -25.35 -14.72 24.47
C GLU A 264 -25.34 -15.78 23.35
N PRO A 265 -25.06 -17.05 23.68
CA PRO A 265 -25.23 -18.16 22.74
C PRO A 265 -26.68 -18.21 22.23
N SER A 266 -26.85 -18.31 20.91
CA SER A 266 -28.17 -18.24 20.30
C SER A 266 -28.31 -19.00 18.98
N LEU A 267 -29.55 -19.29 18.62
CA LEU A 267 -30.00 -19.91 17.38
C LEU A 267 -31.29 -19.21 16.93
N GLN A 268 -31.28 -18.67 15.73
CA GLN A 268 -32.38 -17.97 15.08
C GLN A 268 -32.78 -18.69 13.79
N VAL A 269 -34.09 -18.77 13.57
CA VAL A 269 -34.66 -19.23 12.30
C VAL A 269 -35.62 -18.17 11.79
N THR A 270 -35.43 -17.73 10.55
CA THR A 270 -36.21 -16.68 9.91
C THR A 270 -36.88 -17.21 8.65
N TRP A 271 -38.20 -17.06 8.53
CA TRP A 271 -38.96 -17.33 7.31
C TRP A 271 -39.34 -16.02 6.65
N THR A 272 -38.92 -15.82 5.39
CA THR A 272 -39.19 -14.59 4.65
C THR A 272 -40.64 -14.47 4.17
N LYS A 273 -41.34 -15.60 4.09
CA LYS A 273 -42.77 -15.70 3.72
C LYS A 273 -43.46 -16.75 4.59
N PRO A 274 -43.95 -16.39 5.78
CA PRO A 274 -44.64 -17.35 6.64
C PRO A 274 -45.97 -17.79 6.02
N SER A 275 -46.31 -19.07 6.21
CA SER A 275 -47.56 -19.70 5.78
C SER A 275 -48.27 -20.35 6.96
N PHE A 276 -49.58 -20.61 6.82
CA PHE A 276 -50.39 -21.21 7.90
C PHE A 276 -49.82 -22.53 8.45
N SER A 277 -49.14 -23.31 7.61
CA SER A 277 -48.49 -24.58 7.95
C SER A 277 -47.36 -24.47 8.98
N LEU A 278 -46.89 -23.25 9.29
CA LEU A 278 -45.90 -22.99 10.32
C LEU A 278 -46.52 -22.82 11.72
N SER A 279 -47.85 -22.79 11.83
CA SER A 279 -48.54 -22.73 13.12
C SER A 279 -48.37 -24.03 13.89
N GLY A 280 -48.12 -23.92 15.20
CA GLY A 280 -47.91 -25.06 16.08
C GLY A 280 -46.94 -24.77 17.22
N ASN A 281 -46.65 -25.80 17.99
CA ASN A 281 -45.73 -25.73 19.12
C ASN A 281 -44.28 -25.93 18.66
N TYR A 282 -43.45 -24.94 18.97
CA TYR A 282 -42.01 -25.00 18.84
C TYR A 282 -41.38 -25.22 20.21
N PHE A 283 -40.25 -25.91 20.22
CA PHE A 283 -39.45 -26.15 21.41
C PHE A 283 -38.01 -25.78 21.13
N CYS A 284 -37.40 -25.04 22.05
CA CYS A 284 -35.96 -24.86 22.07
C CYS A 284 -35.35 -25.71 23.18
N GLY A 285 -34.25 -26.41 22.88
CA GLY A 285 -33.49 -27.17 23.87
C GLY A 285 -32.01 -26.84 23.84
N ALA A 286 -31.37 -26.82 25.02
CA ALA A 286 -29.94 -26.61 25.18
C ALA A 286 -29.31 -27.71 26.03
N HIS A 287 -28.17 -28.23 25.58
CA HIS A 287 -27.36 -29.21 26.30
C HIS A 287 -26.07 -28.55 26.75
N THR A 288 -25.81 -28.63 28.05
CA THR A 288 -24.68 -27.94 28.68
C THR A 288 -23.86 -28.91 29.52
N VAL A 289 -22.55 -28.67 29.61
CA VAL A 289 -21.60 -29.48 30.38
C VAL A 289 -20.70 -28.56 31.17
N ASN A 290 -20.51 -28.83 32.46
CA ASN A 290 -19.60 -28.07 33.30
C ASN A 290 -18.16 -28.64 33.26
N ASN A 291 -17.19 -27.94 33.87
CA ASN A 291 -15.80 -28.42 33.96
C ASN A 291 -15.61 -29.76 34.71
N ARG A 292 -16.61 -30.22 35.46
CA ARG A 292 -16.58 -31.51 36.18
C ARG A 292 -17.15 -32.65 35.35
N GLY A 293 -17.67 -32.36 34.16
CA GLY A 293 -18.36 -33.32 33.29
C GLY A 293 -19.84 -33.52 33.61
N ASP A 294 -20.41 -32.75 34.53
CA ASP A 294 -21.86 -32.83 34.82
C ASP A 294 -22.64 -32.21 33.66
N GLU A 295 -23.57 -32.98 33.11
CA GLU A 295 -24.43 -32.53 32.01
C GLU A 295 -25.77 -32.01 32.53
N ARG A 296 -26.26 -30.91 31.95
CA ARG A 296 -27.60 -30.34 32.23
C ARG A 296 -28.31 -30.01 30.93
N ARG A 297 -29.64 -30.22 30.93
CA ARG A 297 -30.53 -29.95 29.79
C ARG A 297 -31.57 -28.89 30.16
N TYR A 298 -31.83 -27.99 29.24
CA TYR A 298 -32.83 -26.93 29.37
C TYR A 298 -33.80 -26.97 28.21
N ASN A 299 -35.07 -26.66 28.46
CA ASN A 299 -36.13 -26.67 27.43
C ASN A 299 -37.06 -25.47 27.59
N ALA A 300 -37.43 -24.84 26.48
CA ALA A 300 -38.44 -23.79 26.40
C ALA A 300 -39.46 -24.11 25.29
N ARG A 301 -40.71 -23.68 25.45
CA ARG A 301 -41.79 -23.88 24.46
C ARG A 301 -42.36 -22.53 24.04
N LEU A 302 -42.68 -22.43 22.75
CA LEU A 302 -43.35 -21.28 22.14
C LEU A 302 -44.45 -21.81 21.22
N THR A 303 -45.65 -21.23 21.30
CA THR A 303 -46.73 -21.54 20.36
C THR A 303 -46.78 -20.44 19.31
N VAL A 304 -46.72 -20.81 18.05
CA VAL A 304 -46.82 -19.88 16.92
C VAL A 304 -48.18 -20.04 16.27
N THR A 305 -48.85 -18.91 16.02
CA THR A 305 -50.10 -18.86 15.26
C THR A 305 -49.92 -17.89 14.10
N VAL A 306 -50.09 -18.39 12.89
CA VAL A 306 -50.08 -17.59 11.67
C VAL A 306 -51.52 -17.29 11.31
N GLU A 307 -51.86 -16.00 11.22
CA GLU A 307 -53.20 -15.55 10.90
C GLU A 307 -53.32 -15.14 9.42
N GLU A 308 -54.54 -15.22 8.89
CA GLU A 308 -54.85 -14.67 7.57
C GLU A 308 -54.67 -13.15 7.53
N THR A 309 -54.22 -12.68 6.37
CA THR A 309 -53.95 -11.27 6.08
C THR A 309 -55.23 -10.51 5.79
N LYS A 310 -55.46 -9.39 6.51
CA LYS A 310 -56.59 -8.49 6.28
C LYS A 310 -56.16 -7.27 5.47
N LEU A 311 -57.13 -6.59 4.85
CA LEU A 311 -56.88 -5.40 4.04
C LEU A 311 -56.28 -4.23 4.85
N GLU A 312 -56.62 -4.12 6.12
CA GLU A 312 -56.10 -3.10 7.05
C GLU A 312 -54.61 -3.31 7.34
N ASP A 313 -54.15 -4.56 7.42
CA ASP A 313 -52.73 -4.90 7.62
C ASP A 313 -51.88 -4.41 6.42
N LEU A 314 -52.41 -4.53 5.20
CA LEU A 314 -51.77 -4.03 3.98
C LEU A 314 -51.71 -2.49 3.95
N ALA A 315 -52.74 -1.81 4.47
CA ALA A 315 -52.78 -0.35 4.50
C ALA A 315 -51.70 0.25 5.41
N SER A 316 -51.44 -0.39 6.57
CA SER A 316 -50.36 0.01 7.49
C SER A 316 -48.99 -0.04 6.81
N ILE A 317 -48.71 -1.12 6.07
CA ILE A 317 -47.40 -1.29 5.40
C ILE A 317 -47.20 -0.27 4.28
N VAL A 318 -48.26 0.03 3.53
CA VAL A 318 -48.19 1.09 2.51
C VAL A 318 -47.91 2.44 3.16
N SER A 319 -48.44 2.70 4.36
CA SER A 319 -48.14 3.92 5.12
C SER A 319 -46.67 3.97 5.55
N ASP A 320 -46.15 2.89 6.13
CA ASP A 320 -44.75 2.82 6.60
C ASP A 320 -43.76 2.94 5.43
N LEU A 321 -44.05 2.28 4.31
CA LEU A 321 -43.24 2.41 3.09
C LEU A 321 -43.27 3.84 2.54
N ARG A 322 -44.42 4.52 2.60
CA ARG A 322 -44.49 5.94 2.21
C ARG A 322 -43.63 6.81 3.11
N GLN A 323 -43.62 6.55 4.42
CA GLN A 323 -42.77 7.28 5.35
C GLN A 323 -41.28 7.05 5.04
N GLN A 324 -40.86 5.80 4.84
CA GLN A 324 -39.46 5.48 4.47
C GLN A 324 -39.04 6.15 3.17
N VAL A 325 -39.93 6.22 2.17
CA VAL A 325 -39.67 6.93 0.91
C VAL A 325 -39.46 8.42 1.15
N ASN A 326 -40.27 9.05 2.02
CA ASN A 326 -40.12 10.47 2.34
C ASN A 326 -38.79 10.74 3.08
N GLU A 327 -38.45 9.92 4.07
CA GLU A 327 -37.18 10.02 4.81
C GLU A 327 -35.97 9.86 3.86
N PHE A 328 -36.04 8.90 2.95
CA PHE A 328 -35.00 8.71 1.92
C PHE A 328 -34.90 9.90 0.96
N GLN A 329 -36.02 10.53 0.60
CA GLN A 329 -36.03 11.73 -0.23
C GLN A 329 -35.40 12.94 0.48
N GLU A 330 -35.66 13.12 1.78
CA GLU A 330 -35.02 14.18 2.58
C GLU A 330 -33.51 13.97 2.71
N GLU A 331 -33.07 12.71 2.87
CA GLU A 331 -31.64 12.37 2.90
C GLU A 331 -30.96 12.67 1.55
N GLN A 332 -31.62 12.35 0.43
CA GLN A 332 -31.15 12.68 -0.92
C GLN A 332 -30.97 14.18 -1.13
N GLU A 333 -31.96 15.00 -0.75
CA GLU A 333 -31.85 16.46 -0.89
C GLU A 333 -30.76 17.05 0.03
N THR A 334 -30.58 16.49 1.22
CA THR A 334 -29.49 16.89 2.13
C THR A 334 -28.11 16.55 1.54
N ASN A 335 -27.95 15.36 0.97
CA ASN A 335 -26.72 14.95 0.32
C ASN A 335 -26.41 15.78 -0.93
N LYS A 336 -27.43 16.10 -1.75
CA LYS A 336 -27.32 17.02 -2.87
C LYS A 336 -26.87 18.42 -2.44
N GLY A 337 -27.41 18.93 -1.32
CA GLY A 337 -26.96 20.19 -0.71
C GLY A 337 -25.48 20.15 -0.27
N ARG A 338 -25.02 19.03 0.30
CA ARG A 338 -23.60 18.83 0.66
C ARG A 338 -22.70 18.77 -0.57
N GLU A 339 -23.12 18.12 -1.65
CA GLU A 339 -22.38 18.06 -2.91
C GLU A 339 -22.24 19.46 -3.54
N ILE A 340 -23.31 20.26 -3.56
CA ILE A 340 -23.28 21.65 -4.07
C ILE A 340 -22.33 22.52 -3.23
N ASN A 341 -22.38 22.40 -1.89
CA ASN A 341 -21.46 23.15 -1.01
C ASN A 341 -19.99 22.73 -1.18
N SER A 342 -19.76 21.44 -1.45
CA SER A 342 -18.42 20.92 -1.75
C SER A 342 -17.94 21.45 -3.10
N ALA A 343 -18.79 21.50 -4.13
CA ALA A 343 -18.48 22.08 -5.43
C ALA A 343 -18.14 23.58 -5.35
N LEU A 344 -18.93 24.37 -4.60
CA LEU A 344 -18.64 25.80 -4.35
C LEU A 344 -17.31 26.02 -3.62
N SER A 345 -16.94 25.09 -2.73
CA SER A 345 -15.66 25.13 -2.03
C SER A 345 -14.50 24.82 -2.97
N ILE A 346 -14.69 23.88 -3.91
CA ILE A 346 -13.71 23.55 -4.94
C ILE A 346 -13.51 24.72 -5.91
N GLU A 347 -14.58 25.41 -6.34
CA GLU A 347 -14.46 26.60 -7.20
C GLU A 347 -13.60 27.70 -6.55
N ARG A 348 -13.80 27.97 -5.25
CA ARG A 348 -12.95 28.93 -4.51
C ARG A 348 -11.47 28.52 -4.48
N VAL A 349 -11.19 27.22 -4.36
CA VAL A 349 -9.81 26.70 -4.40
C VAL A 349 -9.23 26.85 -5.81
N ILE A 350 -10.02 26.59 -6.86
CA ILE A 350 -9.63 26.78 -8.26
C ILE A 350 -9.30 28.25 -8.55
N ASP A 351 -10.13 29.20 -8.09
CA ASP A 351 -9.88 30.64 -8.27
C ASP A 351 -8.58 31.07 -7.59
N ASN A 352 -8.34 30.60 -6.36
CA ASN A 352 -7.09 30.85 -5.64
C ASN A 352 -5.88 30.27 -6.40
N LEU A 353 -5.96 29.03 -6.89
CA LEU A 353 -4.88 28.42 -7.67
C LEU A 353 -4.60 29.17 -8.97
N THR A 354 -5.64 29.63 -9.66
CA THR A 354 -5.53 30.43 -10.88
C THR A 354 -4.81 31.75 -10.61
N SER A 355 -5.11 32.40 -9.48
CA SER A 355 -4.42 33.63 -9.07
C SER A 355 -2.92 33.41 -8.81
N VAL A 356 -2.58 32.29 -8.17
CA VAL A 356 -1.19 31.89 -7.90
C VAL A 356 -0.46 31.57 -9.20
N GLU A 357 -1.09 30.81 -10.11
CA GLU A 357 -0.52 30.50 -11.42
C GLU A 357 -0.23 31.78 -12.21
N THR A 358 -1.16 32.74 -12.20
CA THR A 358 -1.00 34.03 -12.90
C THR A 358 0.16 34.84 -12.31
N TYR A 359 0.29 34.86 -10.98
CA TYR A 359 1.40 35.52 -10.29
C TYR A 359 2.75 34.91 -10.68
N TRP A 360 2.87 33.58 -10.68
CA TRP A 360 4.12 32.90 -11.03
C TRP A 360 4.46 33.02 -12.52
N LYS A 361 3.48 32.99 -13.42
CA LYS A 361 3.70 33.27 -14.86
C LYS A 361 4.30 34.66 -15.05
N LYS A 362 3.70 35.68 -14.44
CA LYS A 362 4.21 37.05 -14.49
C LYS A 362 5.64 37.15 -13.92
N LYS A 363 5.89 36.52 -12.76
CA LYS A 363 7.21 36.51 -12.11
C LYS A 363 8.27 35.81 -12.98
N PHE A 364 7.90 34.74 -13.67
CA PHE A 364 8.76 34.03 -14.59
C PHE A 364 9.12 34.88 -15.81
N ASP A 365 8.15 35.57 -16.40
CA ASP A 365 8.37 36.45 -17.56
C ASP A 365 9.21 37.69 -17.22
N GLU A 366 9.01 38.28 -16.04
CA GLU A 366 9.74 39.48 -15.60
C GLU A 366 11.19 39.17 -15.15
N ASP A 367 11.42 38.07 -14.43
CA ASP A 367 12.74 37.82 -13.80
C ASP A 367 13.56 36.72 -14.51
N ILE A 368 12.93 35.62 -14.89
CA ILE A 368 13.64 34.42 -15.37
C ILE A 368 13.94 34.51 -16.87
N LEU A 369 12.97 34.99 -17.66
CA LEU A 369 13.10 35.07 -19.11
C LEU A 369 14.27 35.98 -19.57
N PRO A 370 14.50 37.17 -18.98
CA PRO A 370 15.65 38.00 -19.31
C PRO A 370 16.98 37.31 -18.99
N MET A 371 17.08 36.68 -17.82
CA MET A 371 18.28 35.95 -17.39
C MET A 371 18.57 34.75 -18.31
N LYS A 372 17.54 34.01 -18.75
CA LYS A 372 17.67 32.92 -19.73
C LYS A 372 18.21 33.43 -21.07
N ASN A 373 17.72 34.57 -21.54
CA ASN A 373 18.19 35.18 -22.79
C ASN A 373 19.63 35.69 -22.68
N GLU A 374 20.02 36.21 -21.52
CA GLU A 374 21.38 36.64 -21.23
C GLU A 374 22.37 35.46 -21.19
N ILE A 375 22.00 34.34 -20.56
CA ILE A 375 22.77 33.09 -20.60
C ILE A 375 22.89 32.56 -22.03
N ARG A 376 21.81 32.61 -22.81
CA ARG A 376 21.83 32.17 -24.22
C ARG A 376 22.82 33.00 -25.06
N LYS A 377 22.93 34.30 -24.77
CA LYS A 377 23.91 35.20 -25.38
C LYS A 377 25.35 34.80 -25.01
N ILE A 378 25.59 34.49 -23.74
CA ILE A 378 26.90 34.00 -23.26
C ILE A 378 27.28 32.68 -23.93
N ILE A 379 26.33 31.75 -24.10
CA ILE A 379 26.58 30.46 -24.77
C ILE A 379 26.89 30.68 -26.27
N ALA A 380 26.15 31.56 -26.95
CA ALA A 380 26.44 31.90 -28.35
C ALA A 380 27.84 32.52 -28.54
N ASP A 381 28.27 33.37 -27.59
CA ASP A 381 29.62 33.94 -27.57
C ASP A 381 30.71 32.85 -27.38
N GLN A 382 30.36 31.73 -26.74
CA GLN A 382 31.28 30.62 -26.46
C GLN A 382 31.40 29.61 -27.63
N GLU A 383 30.33 29.38 -28.39
CA GLU A 383 30.34 28.53 -29.60
C GLU A 383 30.97 29.23 -30.82
N MET A 384 30.85 30.57 -30.93
CA MET A 384 31.42 31.34 -32.05
C MET A 384 32.95 31.39 -32.09
N MET A 385 33.61 31.08 -30.97
CA MET A 385 35.07 31.06 -30.86
C MET A 385 35.71 29.77 -31.37
N ASP A 386 34.93 28.70 -31.59
CA ASP A 386 35.43 27.45 -32.13
C ASP A 386 35.59 27.47 -33.67
N ILE A 387 35.06 28.50 -34.36
CA ILE A 387 35.18 28.67 -35.83
C ILE A 387 36.45 29.46 -36.24
N ALA A 388 36.95 30.35 -35.37
CA ALA A 388 38.14 31.18 -35.63
C ALA A 388 39.43 30.42 -36.04
N PRO A 389 39.72 29.18 -35.58
CA PRO A 389 40.98 28.51 -35.87
C PRO A 389 41.21 28.11 -37.33
N TYR A 390 40.15 27.98 -38.13
CA TYR A 390 40.22 27.58 -39.55
C TYR A 390 40.23 28.78 -40.50
N VAL A 391 39.86 29.97 -40.03
CA VAL A 391 39.52 31.07 -40.94
C VAL A 391 40.68 31.52 -41.80
N CYS A 392 41.88 31.78 -41.27
CA CYS A 392 42.99 32.17 -42.14
C CYS A 392 43.61 31.00 -42.93
N HIS A 393 43.40 29.75 -42.49
CA HIS A 393 43.91 28.55 -43.18
C HIS A 393 43.23 28.36 -44.53
N ASP A 394 41.91 28.55 -44.56
CA ASP A 394 41.07 28.33 -45.75
C ASP A 394 40.93 29.59 -46.63
N VAL A 395 41.60 30.70 -46.29
CA VAL A 395 41.53 31.94 -47.07
C VAL A 395 42.49 31.90 -48.24
N GLU A 396 41.94 31.64 -49.42
CA GLU A 396 42.63 31.80 -50.70
C GLU A 396 42.47 33.23 -51.22
N SER A 397 43.58 33.92 -51.48
CA SER A 397 43.58 35.27 -52.05
C SER A 397 44.84 35.56 -52.85
N THR A 398 44.74 36.44 -53.84
CA THR A 398 45.89 37.01 -54.56
C THR A 398 46.66 38.02 -53.72
N GLU A 399 45.99 38.69 -52.77
CA GLU A 399 46.58 39.69 -51.89
C GLU A 399 47.38 39.05 -50.75
N ASP A 400 48.47 39.70 -50.35
CA ASP A 400 49.35 39.23 -49.26
C ASP A 400 48.67 39.30 -47.89
N ARG A 401 47.74 40.24 -47.70
CA ARG A 401 47.09 40.57 -46.43
C ARG A 401 45.62 40.82 -46.67
N VAL A 402 44.75 40.03 -46.05
CA VAL A 402 43.30 40.11 -46.25
C VAL A 402 42.60 40.26 -44.91
N VAL A 403 41.64 41.19 -44.83
CA VAL A 403 40.78 41.33 -43.65
C VAL A 403 39.56 40.44 -43.84
N VAL A 404 39.29 39.57 -42.86
CA VAL A 404 38.16 38.65 -42.85
C VAL A 404 37.31 38.94 -41.62
N THR A 405 35.98 38.88 -41.78
CA THR A 405 35.04 39.05 -40.67
C THR A 405 34.56 37.68 -40.22
N LEU A 406 34.84 37.33 -38.97
CA LEU A 406 34.37 36.10 -38.35
C LEU A 406 32.84 36.15 -38.12
N PRO A 407 32.17 35.00 -37.96
CA PRO A 407 30.74 34.96 -37.60
C PRO A 407 30.39 35.75 -36.33
N SER A 408 31.34 35.89 -35.40
CA SER A 408 31.19 36.74 -34.21
C SER A 408 31.19 38.25 -34.50
N GLY A 409 31.39 38.67 -35.75
CA GLY A 409 31.61 40.05 -36.16
C GLY A 409 33.03 40.55 -35.93
N LEU A 410 33.90 39.76 -35.29
CA LEU A 410 35.31 40.11 -35.09
C LEU A 410 36.05 40.12 -36.44
N LYS A 411 36.71 41.24 -36.74
CA LYS A 411 37.57 41.36 -37.92
C LYS A 411 39.00 40.94 -37.56
N ILE A 412 39.60 40.11 -38.42
CA ILE A 412 40.99 39.67 -38.30
C ILE A 412 41.73 39.91 -39.62
N MET A 413 43.04 40.08 -39.57
CA MET A 413 43.88 40.14 -40.77
C MET A 413 44.66 38.84 -40.94
N CYS A 414 44.49 38.22 -42.11
CA CYS A 414 45.17 37.00 -42.51
C CYS A 414 46.37 37.32 -43.40
N ASP A 415 47.49 36.64 -43.16
CA ASP A 415 48.58 36.50 -44.12
C ASP A 415 48.42 35.17 -44.87
N THR A 416 48.25 35.29 -46.18
CA THR A 416 47.90 34.21 -47.12
C THR A 416 49.12 33.68 -47.90
N LYS A 417 50.31 34.25 -47.70
CA LYS A 417 51.50 33.95 -48.52
C LYS A 417 52.65 33.35 -47.73
N THR A 418 52.94 33.87 -46.54
CA THR A 418 54.10 33.44 -45.76
C THR A 418 53.97 31.96 -45.39
N GLU A 419 54.91 31.12 -45.83
CA GLU A 419 54.90 29.66 -45.60
C GLU A 419 53.57 28.99 -45.99
N GLY A 420 52.96 29.42 -47.11
CA GLY A 420 51.68 28.87 -47.58
C GLY A 420 50.45 29.46 -46.91
N GLY A 421 50.59 30.54 -46.13
CA GLY A 421 49.46 31.24 -45.51
C GLY A 421 48.97 30.58 -44.22
N GLY A 422 47.73 30.87 -43.82
CA GLY A 422 47.14 30.36 -42.58
C GLY A 422 47.45 31.18 -41.33
N TRP A 423 48.04 32.37 -41.47
CA TRP A 423 48.51 33.14 -40.34
C TRP A 423 47.53 34.24 -39.94
N ILE A 424 47.16 34.28 -38.67
CA ILE A 424 46.41 35.38 -38.06
C ILE A 424 47.41 36.42 -37.56
N ILE A 425 47.36 37.63 -38.11
CA ILE A 425 48.19 38.74 -37.64
C ILE A 425 47.51 39.40 -36.45
N PHE A 426 48.26 39.54 -35.35
CA PHE A 426 47.75 40.16 -34.13
C PHE A 426 48.46 41.47 -33.77
N GLN A 427 49.62 41.75 -34.35
CA GLN A 427 50.30 43.03 -34.23
C GLN A 427 50.91 43.39 -35.57
N ARG A 428 50.76 44.65 -35.98
CA ARG A 428 51.37 45.17 -37.21
C ARG A 428 51.80 46.62 -37.04
N ARG A 429 53.06 46.90 -37.39
CA ARG A 429 53.71 48.22 -37.42
C ARG A 429 54.37 48.43 -38.78
N ILE A 430 53.94 49.44 -39.52
CA ILE A 430 54.35 49.69 -40.91
C ILE A 430 54.58 51.16 -41.26
N ASN A 431 54.01 52.11 -40.50
CA ASN A 431 54.00 53.52 -40.89
C ASN A 431 53.94 54.53 -39.73
N GLY A 432 53.76 54.10 -38.49
CA GLY A 432 53.72 54.96 -37.30
C GLY A 432 52.47 55.83 -37.17
N LYS A 433 51.38 55.51 -37.86
CA LYS A 433 50.12 56.28 -37.80
C LYS A 433 49.27 55.95 -36.58
N VAL A 434 49.52 54.83 -35.91
CA VAL A 434 48.81 54.44 -34.69
C VAL A 434 49.74 54.54 -33.49
N ASP A 435 49.25 55.20 -32.44
CA ASP A 435 49.95 55.27 -31.15
C ASP A 435 49.82 53.93 -30.41
N PHE A 436 50.96 53.33 -30.06
CA PHE A 436 51.06 52.08 -29.31
C PHE A 436 51.34 52.30 -27.81
N TYR A 437 51.51 53.54 -27.35
CA TYR A 437 51.63 53.87 -25.94
C TYR A 437 50.25 53.91 -25.26
N ARG A 438 49.64 52.72 -25.15
CA ARG A 438 48.25 52.52 -24.71
C ARG A 438 48.14 51.86 -23.34
N GLY A 439 46.98 52.07 -22.70
CA GLY A 439 46.68 51.55 -21.37
C GLY A 439 46.28 50.07 -21.38
N TRP A 440 46.09 49.49 -20.18
CA TRP A 440 45.76 48.08 -20.01
C TRP A 440 44.48 47.66 -20.74
N LYS A 441 43.43 48.47 -20.62
CA LYS A 441 42.13 48.20 -21.24
C LYS A 441 42.25 48.14 -22.77
N GLU A 442 42.96 49.08 -23.38
CA GLU A 442 43.15 49.12 -24.83
C GLU A 442 43.99 47.93 -25.32
N TYR A 443 45.07 47.56 -24.62
CA TYR A 443 45.83 46.37 -24.97
C TYR A 443 45.07 45.06 -24.74
N ARG A 444 44.13 45.03 -23.80
CA ARG A 444 43.24 43.89 -23.58
C ARG A 444 42.23 43.76 -24.73
N ASP A 445 41.57 44.86 -25.07
CA ASP A 445 40.43 44.88 -25.99
C ASP A 445 40.85 44.99 -27.48
N GLY A 446 42.04 45.54 -27.75
CA GLY A 446 42.57 45.81 -29.09
C GLY A 446 42.43 47.27 -29.51
N PHE A 447 43.28 47.72 -30.45
CA PHE A 447 43.27 49.08 -30.99
C PHE A 447 43.92 49.15 -32.39
N GLY A 448 43.76 50.30 -33.05
CA GLY A 448 44.24 50.56 -34.40
C GLY A 448 43.19 50.27 -35.46
N ASP A 449 43.61 50.26 -36.73
CA ASP A 449 42.70 50.09 -37.87
C ASP A 449 43.42 49.35 -39.01
N PHE A 450 42.79 48.29 -39.50
CA PHE A 450 43.29 47.52 -40.65
C PHE A 450 43.45 48.36 -41.92
N ASN A 451 42.62 49.39 -42.12
CA ASN A 451 42.70 50.30 -43.28
C ASN A 451 43.91 51.23 -43.20
N ILE A 452 44.30 51.63 -41.99
CA ILE A 452 45.52 52.41 -41.74
C ILE A 452 46.76 51.48 -41.77
N GLY A 453 46.54 50.19 -41.54
CA GLY A 453 47.50 49.11 -41.68
C GLY A 453 48.34 48.84 -40.42
N GLU A 454 48.06 49.54 -39.32
CA GLU A 454 48.67 49.31 -38.00
C GLU A 454 47.59 49.02 -36.96
N PHE A 455 47.80 47.97 -36.18
CA PHE A 455 46.86 47.56 -35.15
C PHE A 455 47.50 46.61 -34.14
N TYR A 456 46.83 46.45 -33.01
CA TYR A 456 47.02 45.39 -32.03
C TYR A 456 45.68 44.71 -31.78
N LEU A 457 45.60 43.40 -32.00
CA LEU A 457 44.34 42.66 -32.00
C LEU A 457 43.67 42.58 -30.63
N GLY A 458 44.44 42.68 -29.55
CA GLY A 458 43.94 42.61 -28.18
C GLY A 458 44.33 41.31 -27.47
N ASN A 459 44.85 41.43 -26.25
CA ASN A 459 45.36 40.30 -25.49
C ASN A 459 44.28 39.28 -25.11
N GLU A 460 43.04 39.73 -24.89
CA GLU A 460 41.94 38.83 -24.55
C GLU A 460 41.58 37.94 -25.74
N ILE A 461 41.59 38.50 -26.95
CA ILE A 461 41.38 37.76 -28.20
C ILE A 461 42.52 36.76 -28.42
N ILE A 462 43.77 37.19 -28.23
CA ILE A 462 44.94 36.31 -28.39
C ILE A 462 44.94 35.18 -27.35
N PHE A 463 44.61 35.47 -26.09
CA PHE A 463 44.46 34.46 -25.02
C PHE A 463 43.40 33.42 -25.38
N LYS A 464 42.25 33.88 -25.83
CA LYS A 464 41.13 33.04 -26.26
C LYS A 464 41.52 32.09 -27.40
N LEU A 465 42.19 32.61 -28.44
CA LEU A 465 42.71 31.81 -29.56
C LEU A 465 43.72 30.75 -29.08
N THR A 466 44.74 31.17 -28.33
CA THR A 466 45.86 30.30 -27.90
C THR A 466 45.55 29.37 -26.73
N THR A 467 44.37 29.49 -26.12
CA THR A 467 43.90 28.56 -25.09
C THR A 467 43.26 27.32 -25.68
N LYS A 468 42.61 27.46 -26.84
CA LYS A 468 41.81 26.40 -27.48
C LYS A 468 42.68 25.41 -28.26
N ARG A 469 43.77 25.87 -28.88
CA ARG A 469 44.71 25.04 -29.66
C ARG A 469 46.14 25.48 -29.44
N LYS A 470 47.10 24.64 -29.85
CA LYS A 470 48.51 25.01 -29.91
C LYS A 470 48.77 25.87 -31.14
N TYR A 471 49.43 26.99 -30.96
CA TYR A 471 49.82 27.90 -32.02
C TYR A 471 51.33 28.06 -32.02
N LYS A 472 51.92 28.21 -33.21
CA LYS A 472 53.26 28.75 -33.37
C LYS A 472 53.19 30.25 -33.58
N LEU A 473 54.18 30.97 -33.08
CA LEU A 473 54.35 32.41 -33.29
C LEU A 473 55.42 32.65 -34.34
N ARG A 474 55.16 33.58 -35.25
CA ARG A 474 56.15 34.14 -36.16
C ARG A 474 56.14 35.66 -36.05
N ILE A 475 57.34 36.24 -36.02
CA ILE A 475 57.59 37.67 -35.99
C ILE A 475 58.43 38.01 -37.20
N ASP A 476 57.90 38.83 -38.10
CA ASP A 476 58.64 39.35 -39.26
C ASP A 476 59.07 40.80 -39.00
N LEU A 477 60.32 41.09 -39.34
CA LEU A 477 60.97 42.37 -39.09
C LEU A 477 61.69 42.85 -40.36
N LYS A 478 61.77 44.16 -40.57
CA LYS A 478 62.68 44.74 -41.57
C LYS A 478 63.56 45.80 -40.95
N TYR A 479 64.83 45.79 -41.32
CA TYR A 479 65.80 46.83 -40.99
C TYR A 479 66.69 47.09 -42.20
N GLY A 480 66.78 48.36 -42.60
CA GLY A 480 67.35 48.73 -43.90
C GLY A 480 66.62 48.00 -45.04
N ASN A 481 67.39 47.31 -45.89
CA ASN A 481 66.86 46.49 -46.99
C ASN A 481 66.77 45.00 -46.66
N THR A 482 66.99 44.61 -45.40
CA THR A 482 67.04 43.20 -44.99
C THR A 482 65.79 42.80 -44.20
N ALA A 483 65.19 41.68 -44.59
CA ALA A 483 64.09 41.05 -43.87
C ALA A 483 64.61 39.97 -42.91
N TYR A 484 64.05 39.96 -41.71
CA TYR A 484 64.37 39.02 -40.64
C TYR A 484 63.09 38.38 -40.13
N PHE A 485 63.22 37.18 -39.56
CA PHE A 485 62.13 36.55 -38.83
C PHE A 485 62.61 35.78 -37.60
N ALA A 486 61.75 35.76 -36.59
CA ALA A 486 61.84 34.91 -35.41
C ALA A 486 60.59 34.05 -35.31
N GLN A 487 60.74 32.76 -35.07
CA GLN A 487 59.64 31.82 -34.96
C GLN A 487 59.78 30.99 -33.68
N TYR A 488 58.64 30.69 -33.05
CA TYR A 488 58.56 29.91 -31.82
C TYR A 488 57.56 28.78 -32.02
N SER A 489 57.96 27.55 -31.69
CA SER A 489 57.17 26.33 -31.93
C SER A 489 55.85 26.27 -31.15
N ASP A 490 55.75 27.04 -30.08
CA ASP A 490 54.56 27.20 -29.24
C ASP A 490 54.41 28.68 -28.89
N PHE A 491 53.18 29.12 -28.73
CA PHE A 491 52.81 30.47 -28.34
C PHE A 491 51.47 30.46 -27.64
N LYS A 492 51.47 30.99 -26.42
CA LYS A 492 50.27 31.12 -25.62
C LYS A 492 50.35 32.34 -24.72
N LEU A 493 49.25 33.06 -24.64
CA LEU A 493 49.02 34.00 -23.54
C LEU A 493 48.18 33.29 -22.48
N LEU A 494 48.42 33.59 -21.20
CA LEU A 494 47.50 33.21 -20.14
C LEU A 494 46.40 34.28 -19.99
N GLY A 495 45.32 33.98 -19.28
CA GLY A 495 44.19 34.92 -19.14
C GLY A 495 44.55 36.18 -18.36
N GLU A 496 43.62 37.14 -18.33
CA GLU A 496 43.80 38.43 -17.65
C GLU A 496 44.18 38.27 -16.15
N ASN A 497 43.62 37.27 -15.45
CA ASN A 497 43.97 36.94 -14.06
C ASN A 497 45.45 36.56 -13.89
N ASN A 498 46.06 36.03 -14.95
CA ASN A 498 47.48 35.72 -15.06
C ASN A 498 48.25 36.83 -15.80
N LYS A 499 47.67 38.03 -15.91
CA LYS A 499 48.27 39.24 -16.47
C LYS A 499 48.84 39.02 -17.88
N PHE A 500 48.13 38.26 -18.71
CA PHE A 500 48.54 37.94 -20.09
C PHE A 500 49.97 37.42 -20.20
N LYS A 501 50.39 36.57 -19.25
CA LYS A 501 51.75 35.99 -19.21
C LYS A 501 52.10 35.31 -20.54
N LEU A 502 53.27 35.64 -21.08
CA LEU A 502 53.80 35.04 -22.31
C LEU A 502 54.34 33.63 -22.07
N LYS A 503 53.92 32.69 -22.91
CA LYS A 503 54.50 31.36 -23.08
C LYS A 503 54.94 31.22 -24.53
N ILE A 504 56.20 30.85 -24.73
CA ILE A 504 56.79 30.59 -26.06
C ILE A 504 57.59 29.29 -26.03
N GLY A 505 57.61 28.60 -27.16
CA GLY A 505 58.34 27.35 -27.39
C GLY A 505 59.76 27.56 -27.91
N THR A 506 60.28 26.57 -28.62
CA THR A 506 61.64 26.58 -29.17
C THR A 506 61.77 27.59 -30.30
N TYR A 507 62.84 28.39 -30.23
CA TYR A 507 63.17 29.41 -31.23
C TYR A 507 63.73 28.81 -32.54
N SER A 508 63.39 29.43 -33.66
CA SER A 508 64.07 29.31 -34.95
C SER A 508 64.00 30.64 -35.73
N GLY A 509 64.89 30.83 -36.71
CA GLY A 509 64.89 32.01 -37.59
C GLY A 509 66.25 32.68 -37.69
N ASN A 510 66.30 33.79 -38.43
CA ASN A 510 67.53 34.56 -38.69
C ASN A 510 67.57 35.90 -37.93
N ALA A 511 66.54 36.23 -37.15
CA ALA A 511 66.47 37.47 -36.37
C ALA A 511 67.29 37.47 -35.08
N GLY A 512 67.77 36.32 -34.59
CA GLY A 512 68.21 36.11 -33.21
C GLY A 512 67.04 36.08 -32.20
N ASP A 513 67.25 35.43 -31.04
CA ASP A 513 66.20 35.17 -30.03
C ASP A 513 66.10 36.28 -28.98
N SER A 514 65.53 37.43 -29.37
CA SER A 514 65.30 38.57 -28.45
C SER A 514 63.98 38.48 -27.66
N LEU A 515 63.23 37.36 -27.73
CA LEU A 515 62.11 37.08 -26.80
C LEU A 515 62.45 36.09 -25.69
N LYS A 516 63.64 35.47 -25.72
CA LYS A 516 64.06 34.49 -24.71
C LYS A 516 63.81 34.95 -23.27
N ARG A 517 64.25 36.16 -22.90
CA ARG A 517 64.06 36.71 -21.54
C ARG A 517 62.61 37.10 -21.23
N HIS A 518 61.80 37.31 -22.26
CA HIS A 518 60.39 37.67 -22.15
C HIS A 518 59.50 36.46 -21.87
N HIS A 519 59.99 35.24 -22.07
CA HIS A 519 59.29 34.01 -21.70
C HIS A 519 58.93 34.01 -20.20
N ASN A 520 57.69 33.62 -19.88
CA ASN A 520 57.12 33.60 -18.52
C ASN A 520 56.93 34.96 -17.84
N LYS A 521 57.04 36.08 -18.57
CA LYS A 521 56.87 37.42 -18.00
C LYS A 521 55.44 37.90 -18.18
N TYR A 522 55.02 38.77 -17.26
CA TYR A 522 53.68 39.37 -17.27
C TYR A 522 53.64 40.54 -18.25
N PHE A 523 52.51 40.70 -18.93
CA PHE A 523 52.29 41.86 -19.77
C PHE A 523 52.18 43.10 -18.89
N THR A 524 52.74 44.22 -19.34
CA THR A 524 52.85 45.45 -18.55
C THR A 524 52.59 46.66 -19.45
N THR A 525 51.71 47.55 -19.00
CA THR A 525 51.36 48.82 -19.67
C THR A 525 51.75 50.01 -18.80
N PHE A 526 51.64 51.25 -19.29
CA PHE A 526 52.04 52.42 -18.51
C PHE A 526 51.21 52.63 -17.23
N ASP A 527 49.95 52.18 -17.26
CA ASP A 527 48.95 52.29 -16.19
C ASP A 527 48.82 51.02 -15.34
N LYS A 528 49.42 49.90 -15.75
CA LYS A 528 49.42 48.64 -14.99
C LYS A 528 50.80 48.00 -14.97
N ASN A 529 51.54 48.28 -13.89
CA ASN A 529 52.87 47.73 -13.68
C ASN A 529 52.80 46.28 -13.17
N ASN A 530 53.26 45.34 -14.01
CA ASN A 530 53.41 43.94 -13.64
C ASN A 530 54.87 43.45 -13.78
N ASP A 531 55.83 44.37 -13.95
CA ASP A 531 57.25 44.02 -13.96
C ASP A 531 57.74 43.67 -12.55
N ARG A 532 58.66 42.70 -12.47
CA ARG A 532 59.18 42.18 -11.19
C ARG A 532 60.32 43.02 -10.61
N THR A 533 60.77 44.04 -11.34
CA THR A 533 62.03 44.74 -11.07
C THR A 533 61.85 46.10 -10.39
N GLY A 534 60.61 46.50 -10.05
CA GLY A 534 60.30 47.74 -9.34
C GLY A 534 60.53 49.02 -10.16
N ARG A 535 60.86 48.90 -11.45
CA ARG A 535 61.10 50.00 -12.39
C ARG A 535 59.97 49.99 -13.40
N HIS A 536 59.17 51.05 -13.56
CA HIS A 536 58.08 51.12 -14.54
C HIS A 536 58.60 51.07 -16.00
N CYS A 537 58.92 49.88 -16.49
CA CYS A 537 59.59 49.71 -17.79
C CYS A 537 58.72 50.14 -18.97
N SER A 538 57.40 49.98 -18.88
CA SER A 538 56.46 50.48 -19.89
C SER A 538 56.52 51.99 -20.10
N LYS A 539 56.77 52.76 -19.03
CA LYS A 539 56.96 54.22 -19.11
C LYS A 539 58.32 54.58 -19.70
N ILE A 540 59.36 53.81 -19.36
CA ILE A 540 60.74 54.06 -19.86
C ILE A 540 60.84 53.71 -21.36
N ARG A 541 60.23 52.60 -21.76
CA ARG A 541 60.29 52.04 -23.12
C ARG A 541 59.14 52.53 -24.03
N HIS A 542 58.27 53.42 -23.55
CA HIS A 542 57.05 53.92 -24.21
C HIS A 542 56.28 52.86 -25.02
N GLY A 543 56.04 51.72 -24.40
CA GLY A 543 55.33 50.62 -25.03
C GLY A 543 54.79 49.67 -23.99
N ALA A 544 53.85 48.82 -24.39
CA ALA A 544 53.44 47.70 -23.56
C ALA A 544 54.12 46.42 -24.05
N TRP A 545 54.67 45.66 -23.11
CA TRP A 545 55.40 44.45 -23.42
C TRP A 545 55.48 43.49 -22.23
N TRP A 546 56.06 42.31 -22.47
CA TRP A 546 56.36 41.32 -21.44
C TRP A 546 57.73 41.61 -20.80
N TYR A 547 57.82 42.63 -19.97
CA TYR A 547 59.12 43.14 -19.46
C TYR A 547 59.80 42.21 -18.41
N ASP A 548 61.14 42.17 -18.46
CA ASP A 548 62.05 41.52 -17.49
C ASP A 548 63.34 42.32 -17.29
N GLY A 549 63.43 43.17 -16.26
CA GLY A 549 64.50 44.18 -16.22
C GLY A 549 64.45 45.05 -17.47
N CYS A 550 63.25 45.48 -17.82
CA CYS A 550 62.85 46.04 -19.10
C CYS A 550 62.90 45.02 -20.24
N SER A 551 63.74 45.17 -21.25
CA SER A 551 63.51 44.42 -22.50
C SER A 551 64.75 44.27 -23.35
N ASP A 552 64.81 43.13 -24.05
CA ASP A 552 65.72 42.86 -25.18
C ASP A 552 65.00 43.06 -26.54
N SER A 553 63.69 43.33 -26.49
CA SER A 553 62.87 43.68 -27.64
C SER A 553 61.70 44.57 -27.22
N ASN A 554 61.26 45.47 -28.09
CA ASN A 554 60.13 46.36 -27.83
C ASN A 554 59.38 46.72 -29.10
N LEU A 555 58.67 45.77 -29.70
CA LEU A 555 57.97 46.01 -30.98
C LEU A 555 56.76 46.95 -30.88
N ASN A 556 56.37 47.30 -29.65
CA ASN A 556 55.29 48.21 -29.32
C ASN A 556 55.76 49.62 -28.91
N GLY A 557 57.05 49.93 -29.09
CA GLY A 557 57.60 51.26 -28.80
C GLY A 557 57.18 52.35 -29.80
N ASN A 558 57.79 53.52 -29.65
CA ASN A 558 57.62 54.69 -30.50
C ASN A 558 58.21 54.47 -31.90
N TRP A 559 57.39 54.72 -32.93
CA TRP A 559 57.79 54.51 -34.33
C TRP A 559 58.97 55.40 -34.74
N GLY A 560 60.00 54.80 -35.33
CA GLY A 560 61.16 55.54 -35.85
C GLY A 560 62.05 56.18 -34.79
N ARG A 561 61.81 55.92 -33.49
CA ARG A 561 62.69 56.37 -32.40
C ARG A 561 63.78 55.34 -32.13
N ALA A 562 64.95 55.80 -31.72
CA ALA A 562 66.01 54.93 -31.21
C ALA A 562 65.64 54.38 -29.82
N GLU A 563 66.49 53.53 -29.27
CA GLU A 563 66.42 53.20 -27.85
C GLU A 563 66.55 54.46 -26.95
N PRO A 564 65.92 54.47 -25.75
CA PRO A 564 65.32 53.33 -25.09
C PRO A 564 63.88 53.01 -25.51
N ASP A 565 63.19 53.89 -26.23
CA ASP A 565 61.73 53.85 -26.39
C ASP A 565 61.24 53.48 -27.80
N GLY A 566 62.16 53.21 -28.73
CA GLY A 566 61.90 52.78 -30.10
C GLY A 566 61.37 51.35 -30.30
N LEU A 567 61.16 50.98 -31.57
CA LEU A 567 60.89 49.60 -31.98
C LEU A 567 62.21 48.89 -32.25
N TYR A 568 62.62 48.00 -31.35
CA TYR A 568 63.89 47.29 -31.50
C TYR A 568 63.77 45.80 -31.21
N TRP A 569 64.78 45.11 -31.70
CA TRP A 569 65.06 43.70 -31.50
C TRP A 569 66.59 43.60 -31.39
N ASP A 570 67.11 43.41 -30.19
CA ASP A 570 68.53 43.65 -29.85
C ASP A 570 69.53 42.94 -30.76
N THR A 571 69.16 41.76 -31.27
CA THR A 571 70.01 40.98 -32.17
C THR A 571 70.04 41.48 -33.62
N ILE A 572 69.18 42.44 -34.00
CA ILE A 572 69.14 43.06 -35.34
C ILE A 572 69.62 44.51 -35.29
N VAL A 573 69.10 45.28 -34.33
CA VAL A 573 69.36 46.72 -34.21
C VAL A 573 69.91 47.04 -32.83
N TYR A 574 70.91 47.93 -32.79
CA TYR A 574 71.43 48.54 -31.58
C TYR A 574 71.23 50.06 -31.71
N TRP A 575 70.51 50.69 -30.78
CA TRP A 575 70.27 52.14 -30.78
C TRP A 575 69.54 52.71 -32.02
N THR A 576 68.86 51.86 -32.80
CA THR A 576 68.04 52.28 -33.95
C THR A 576 66.67 51.58 -33.91
N SER A 577 65.80 51.89 -34.87
CA SER A 577 64.46 51.29 -34.98
C SER A 577 64.37 50.36 -36.17
N VAL A 578 63.67 49.24 -36.02
CA VAL A 578 63.17 48.48 -37.18
C VAL A 578 62.14 49.34 -37.94
N SER A 579 62.05 49.14 -39.26
CA SER A 579 61.14 49.85 -40.16
C SER A 579 59.87 49.06 -40.49
N PHE A 580 59.75 47.84 -39.95
CA PHE A 580 58.57 46.98 -40.07
C PHE A 580 58.57 45.98 -38.91
N SER A 581 57.39 45.71 -38.36
CA SER A 581 57.15 44.61 -37.43
C SER A 581 55.77 44.01 -37.68
N GLU A 582 55.69 42.69 -37.72
CA GLU A 582 54.43 41.96 -37.75
C GLU A 582 54.54 40.72 -36.87
N MET A 583 53.61 40.56 -35.92
CA MET A 583 53.50 39.34 -35.12
C MET A 583 52.23 38.58 -35.52
N LYS A 584 52.39 37.30 -35.80
CA LYS A 584 51.33 36.44 -36.29
C LYS A 584 51.39 35.03 -35.75
N ILE A 585 50.23 34.39 -35.67
CA ILE A 585 50.08 33.04 -35.14
C ILE A 585 49.41 32.13 -36.15
N ARG A 586 49.83 30.86 -36.16
CA ARG A 586 49.23 29.80 -36.97
C ARG A 586 49.14 28.54 -36.13
N VAL A 587 48.10 27.74 -36.32
CA VAL A 587 47.95 26.47 -35.61
C VAL A 587 49.20 25.62 -35.86
N SER A 588 49.75 25.04 -34.79
CA SER A 588 50.84 24.05 -34.91
C SER A 588 50.21 22.71 -35.28
N GLU A 589 50.69 22.10 -36.37
CA GLU A 589 50.33 20.73 -36.76
C GLU A 589 50.79 19.69 -35.73
#